data_AF-A0A9K3CXU8-F1
#
_entry.id   AF-A0A9K3CXU8-F1
#
_cell.length_a   1.000
_cell.length_b   1.000
_cell.length_c   1.000
_cell.angle_alpha   90.00
_cell.angle_beta   90.00
_cell.angle_gamma   90.00
#
_symmetry.space_group_name_H-M   'P 1'
#
loop_
_entity.id
_entity.type
_entity.pdbx_description
1 polymer ?
#
loop_
_entity_poly.entity_id
_entity_poly.type
_entity_poly.pdbx_seq_one_letter_code
_entity_poly.pdbx_strand_id
1 'polypeptide(L)'
;MGLFSKSKPKYDPHALKYLVKSSLVRINTSKATRLNTVVTLKAELARHLQAKQLERAKIKAEAIFREQRFVEAYELLEIFLQRVQGSMHVMAESPAVPEALK
;
A
#
# COMPACT_ATOMS: atom_id res chain seq x y z
N MET A 1 6.48 44.55 -8.24
CA MET A 1 5.69 43.45 -8.85
C MET A 1 5.90 42.20 -8.01
N GLY A 2 4.89 41.78 -7.24
CA GLY A 2 5.00 40.67 -6.28
C GLY A 2 4.92 39.31 -6.98
N LEU A 3 6.02 38.55 -6.97
CA LEU A 3 6.18 37.26 -7.65
C LEU A 3 5.98 36.04 -6.74
N PHE A 4 5.44 36.21 -5.52
CA PHE A 4 5.18 35.10 -4.61
C PHE A 4 3.84 35.28 -3.89
N SER A 5 2.74 35.07 -4.61
CA SER A 5 1.47 34.72 -3.97
C SER A 5 1.61 33.31 -3.38
N LYS A 6 1.99 33.19 -2.11
CA LYS A 6 1.85 31.95 -1.33
C LYS A 6 0.36 31.71 -1.05
N SER A 7 -0.42 31.36 -2.07
CA SER A 7 -1.77 30.83 -1.85
C SER A 7 -1.62 29.44 -1.24
N LYS A 8 -2.27 29.21 -0.09
CA LYS A 8 -2.38 27.86 0.48
C LYS A 8 -2.98 26.94 -0.60
N PRO A 9 -2.47 25.71 -0.78
CA PRO A 9 -3.06 24.78 -1.74
C PRO A 9 -4.55 24.63 -1.40
N LYS A 10 -5.41 25.02 -2.34
CA LYS A 10 -6.86 24.85 -2.20
C LYS A 10 -7.17 23.37 -2.39
N TYR A 11 -8.01 22.83 -1.51
CA TYR A 11 -8.49 21.46 -1.66
C TYR A 11 -9.16 21.29 -3.03
N ASP A 12 -8.68 20.32 -3.81
CA ASP A 12 -9.27 19.91 -5.07
C ASP A 12 -9.78 18.46 -4.96
N PRO A 13 -11.12 18.27 -4.85
CA PRO A 13 -11.72 16.95 -4.77
C PRO A 13 -11.42 16.07 -6.00
N HIS A 14 -11.28 16.65 -7.18
CA HIS A 14 -11.00 15.90 -8.41
C HIS A 14 -9.57 15.38 -8.41
N ALA A 15 -8.61 16.23 -8.02
CA ALA A 15 -7.22 15.82 -7.85
C ALA A 15 -7.08 14.73 -6.79
N LEU A 16 -7.72 14.88 -5.62
CA LEU A 16 -7.67 13.84 -4.57
C LEU A 16 -8.26 12.52 -5.08
N LYS A 17 -9.39 12.56 -5.81
CA LYS A 17 -10.05 11.36 -6.32
C LYS A 17 -9.15 10.61 -7.30
N TYR A 18 -8.47 11.35 -8.17
CA TYR A 18 -7.49 10.79 -9.10
C TYR A 18 -6.31 10.15 -8.35
N LEU A 19 -5.75 10.85 -7.36
CA LEU A 19 -4.61 10.37 -6.57
C LEU A 19 -4.96 9.13 -5.76
N VAL A 20 -6.13 9.06 -5.15
CA VAL A 20 -6.61 7.89 -4.40
C VAL A 20 -6.78 6.69 -5.33
N LYS A 21 -7.44 6.89 -6.49
CA LYS A 21 -7.59 5.81 -7.50
C LYS A 21 -6.24 5.31 -8.01
N SER A 22 -5.33 6.23 -8.35
CA SER A 22 -3.98 5.86 -8.81
C SER A 22 -3.20 5.10 -7.74
N SER A 23 -3.31 5.52 -6.48
CA SER A 23 -2.67 4.86 -5.34
C SER A 23 -3.22 3.44 -5.13
N LEU A 24 -4.55 3.26 -5.19
CA LEU A 24 -5.18 1.94 -5.10
C LEU A 24 -4.68 0.99 -6.20
N VAL A 25 -4.60 1.45 -7.44
CA VAL A 25 -4.06 0.65 -8.55
C VAL A 25 -2.61 0.26 -8.27
N ARG A 26 -1.77 1.21 -7.85
CA ARG A 26 -0.35 0.93 -7.54
C ARG A 26 -0.18 -0.07 -6.40
N ILE A 27 -0.98 0.07 -5.34
CA ILE A 27 -0.98 -0.87 -4.20
C ILE A 27 -1.38 -2.26 -4.67
N ASN A 28 -2.45 -2.39 -5.45
CA ASN A 28 -2.90 -3.69 -5.93
C ASN A 28 -1.89 -4.36 -6.87
N THR A 29 -1.26 -3.61 -7.77
CA THR A 29 -0.17 -4.12 -8.61
C THR A 29 1.05 -4.56 -7.77
N SER A 30 1.41 -3.79 -6.75
CA SER A 30 2.55 -4.08 -5.87
C SER A 30 2.27 -5.31 -5.01
N LYS A 31 1.06 -5.42 -4.46
CA LYS A 31 0.56 -6.56 -3.69
C LYS A 31 0.59 -7.84 -4.53
N ALA A 32 0.06 -7.79 -5.76
CA ALA A 32 0.08 -8.93 -6.68
C ALA A 32 1.50 -9.39 -7.02
N THR A 33 2.40 -8.44 -7.30
CA THR A 33 3.82 -8.75 -7.56
C THR A 33 4.46 -9.50 -6.39
N ARG A 34 4.26 -9.01 -5.15
CA ARG A 34 4.81 -9.64 -3.94
C ARG A 34 4.20 -11.00 -3.65
N LEU A 35 2.90 -11.19 -3.87
CA LEU A 35 2.25 -12.49 -3.75
C LEU A 35 2.87 -13.52 -4.71
N ASN A 36 3.15 -13.12 -5.94
CA ASN A 36 3.87 -13.98 -6.90
C ASN A 36 5.28 -14.31 -6.41
N THR A 37 6.00 -13.33 -5.85
CA THR A 37 7.31 -13.58 -5.21
C THR A 37 7.22 -14.59 -4.08
N VAL A 38 6.20 -14.52 -3.22
CA VAL A 38 5.99 -15.49 -2.13
C VAL A 38 5.79 -16.90 -2.66
N VAL A 39 5.03 -17.08 -3.75
CA VAL A 39 4.84 -18.39 -4.39
C VAL A 39 6.18 -18.97 -4.85
N THR A 40 6.99 -18.16 -5.53
CA THR A 40 8.34 -18.57 -5.98
C THR A 40 9.25 -18.92 -4.82
N LEU A 41 9.27 -18.10 -3.76
CA LEU A 41 10.10 -18.34 -2.57
C LEU A 41 9.68 -19.62 -1.83
N LYS A 42 8.38 -19.94 -1.77
CA LYS A 42 7.89 -21.19 -1.19
C LYS A 42 8.38 -22.41 -1.97
N ALA A 43 8.38 -22.35 -3.30
CA ALA A 43 8.93 -23.42 -4.14
C ALA A 43 10.45 -23.57 -3.95
N GLU A 44 11.19 -22.47 -3.81
CA GLU A 44 12.63 -22.51 -3.47
C GLU A 44 12.90 -23.08 -2.08
N LEU A 45 12.12 -22.67 -1.08
CA LEU A 45 12.20 -23.20 0.28
C LEU A 45 12.01 -24.72 0.28
N ALA A 46 10.97 -25.23 -0.41
CA ALA A 46 10.72 -26.65 -0.52
C ALA A 46 11.92 -27.41 -1.14
N ARG A 47 12.53 -26.86 -2.19
CA ARG A 47 13.74 -27.42 -2.82
C ARG A 47 14.92 -27.48 -1.85
N HIS A 48 15.17 -26.43 -1.07
CA HIS A 48 16.25 -26.41 -0.08
C HIS A 48 16.00 -27.39 1.08
N LEU A 49 14.75 -27.55 1.51
CA LEU A 49 14.37 -28.52 2.54
C LEU A 49 14.59 -29.95 2.06
N GLN A 50 14.17 -30.28 0.83
CA GLN A 50 14.42 -31.60 0.22
C GLN A 50 15.92 -31.91 0.09
N ALA A 51 16.73 -30.92 -0.26
CA ALA A 51 18.17 -31.04 -0.35
C ALA A 51 18.90 -30.98 1.01
N LYS A 52 18.16 -30.91 2.14
CA LYS A 52 18.69 -30.76 3.51
C LYS A 52 19.61 -29.53 3.70
N GLN A 53 19.43 -28.50 2.87
CA GLN A 53 20.19 -27.24 2.95
C GLN A 53 19.52 -26.27 3.95
N LEU A 54 19.60 -26.58 5.23
CA LEU A 54 18.81 -25.91 6.28
C LEU A 54 19.09 -24.40 6.40
N GLU A 55 20.35 -23.97 6.28
CA GLU A 55 20.67 -22.54 6.37
C GLU A 55 20.04 -21.74 5.23
N ARG A 56 20.08 -22.28 4.01
CA ARG A 56 19.42 -21.67 2.85
C ARG A 56 17.90 -21.69 3.00
N ALA A 57 17.34 -22.77 3.53
CA ALA A 57 15.92 -22.86 3.82
C ALA A 57 15.50 -21.77 4.83
N LYS A 58 16.26 -21.55 5.91
CA LYS A 58 15.99 -20.51 6.90
C LYS A 58 15.97 -19.11 6.27
N ILE A 59 16.97 -18.78 5.45
CA ILE A 59 17.02 -17.50 4.74
C ILE A 59 15.77 -17.30 3.86
N LYS A 60 15.32 -18.34 3.16
CA LYS A 60 14.10 -18.28 2.33
C LYS A 60 12.84 -18.13 3.17
N ALA A 61 12.75 -18.81 4.31
CA ALA A 61 11.63 -18.66 5.23
C ALA A 61 11.52 -17.21 5.76
N GLU A 62 12.63 -16.60 6.15
CA GLU A 62 12.65 -15.19 6.56
C GLU A 62 12.25 -14.23 5.42
N ALA A 63 12.69 -14.53 4.19
CA ALA A 63 12.28 -13.75 3.02
C ALA A 63 10.77 -13.83 2.78
N ILE A 64 10.17 -15.02 2.89
CA ILE A 64 8.72 -15.22 2.79
C ILE A 64 8.01 -14.39 3.85
N PHE A 65 8.45 -14.46 5.11
CA PHE A 65 7.84 -13.71 6.20
C PHE A 65 7.89 -12.20 5.96
N ARG A 66 9.01 -11.66 5.47
CA ARG A 66 9.12 -10.24 5.12
C ARG A 66 8.14 -9.84 4.02
N GLU A 67 8.03 -10.64 2.96
CA GLU A 67 7.10 -10.37 1.87
C GLU A 67 5.63 -10.42 2.31
N GLN A 68 5.26 -11.37 3.18
CA GLN A 68 3.91 -11.45 3.74
C GLN A 68 3.56 -10.21 4.57
N ARG A 69 4.50 -9.69 5.38
CA ARG A 69 4.28 -8.44 6.11
C ARG A 69 4.06 -7.23 5.19
N PHE A 70 4.72 -7.19 4.03
CA PHE A 70 4.46 -6.14 3.05
C PHE A 70 3.07 -6.27 2.42
N VAL A 71 2.63 -7.50 2.15
CA VAL A 71 1.26 -7.76 1.65
C VAL A 71 0.23 -7.29 2.67
N GLU A 72 0.38 -7.65 3.94
CA GLU A 72 -0.50 -7.19 5.04
C GLU A 72 -0.51 -5.65 5.15
N ALA A 73 0.66 -5.01 5.05
CA ALA A 73 0.75 -3.55 5.05
C ALA A 73 0.01 -2.91 3.87
N TYR A 74 0.07 -3.52 2.68
CA TYR A 74 -0.70 -3.04 1.52
C TYR A 74 -2.21 -3.20 1.70
N GLU A 75 -2.66 -4.28 2.33
CA GLU A 75 -4.08 -4.47 2.65
C GLU A 75 -4.59 -3.40 3.62
N LEU A 76 -3.80 -3.05 4.63
CA LEU A 76 -4.12 -1.94 5.54
C LEU A 76 -4.20 -0.60 4.79
N LEU A 77 -3.22 -0.31 3.94
CA LEU A 77 -3.22 0.93 3.14
C LEU A 77 -4.42 1.01 2.19
N GLU A 78 -4.82 -0.11 1.60
CA GLU A 78 -6.00 -0.20 0.75
C GLU A 78 -7.28 0.16 1.53
N ILE A 79 -7.44 -0.38 2.75
CA ILE A 79 -8.57 -0.04 3.64
C ILE A 79 -8.58 1.47 3.95
N PHE A 80 -7.43 2.06 4.29
CA PHE A 80 -7.34 3.49 4.56
C PHE A 80 -7.72 4.34 3.34
N LEU A 81 -7.23 3.98 2.15
CA LEU A 81 -7.57 4.71 0.92
C LEU A 81 -9.05 4.59 0.55
N GLN A 82 -9.68 3.44 0.81
CA GLN A 82 -11.12 3.26 0.65
C GLN A 82 -11.91 4.16 1.62
N ARG A 83 -11.47 4.32 2.88
CA ARG A 83 -12.08 5.25 3.84
C ARG A 83 -11.94 6.71 3.39
N VAL A 84 -10.76 7.09 2.91
CA VAL A 84 -10.50 8.43 2.35
C VAL A 84 -11.45 8.67 1.18
N GLN A 85 -11.58 7.71 0.27
CA GLN A 85 -12.48 7.80 -0.87
C GLN A 85 -13.95 7.97 -0.45
N GLY A 86 -14.39 7.23 0.57
CA GLY A 86 -15.75 7.35 1.12
C GLY A 86 -16.03 8.69 1.78
N SER A 87 -15.01 9.33 2.37
CA SER A 87 -15.15 10.57 3.15
C SER A 87 -14.91 11.85 2.33
N MET A 88 -14.68 11.73 1.02
CA MET A 88 -14.29 12.88 0.17
C MET A 88 -15.32 14.01 0.10
N HIS A 89 -16.61 13.69 0.20
CA HIS A 89 -17.69 14.67 0.20
C HIS A 89 -17.68 15.49 1.50
N VAL A 90 -17.51 14.82 2.65
CA VAL A 90 -17.38 15.48 3.96
C VAL A 90 -16.16 16.42 4.01
N MET A 91 -15.04 15.99 3.42
CA MET A 91 -13.82 16.82 3.33
C MET A 91 -13.99 18.05 2.42
N ALA A 92 -14.96 18.04 1.51
CA ALA A 92 -15.27 19.20 0.67
C ALA A 92 -16.14 20.24 1.41
N GLU A 93 -16.95 19.78 2.36
CA GLU A 93 -17.95 20.57 3.08
C GLU A 93 -17.43 21.12 4.41
N SER A 94 -16.43 20.46 5.02
CA SER A 94 -15.89 20.82 6.33
C SER A 94 -14.36 20.92 6.31
N PRO A 95 -13.78 21.98 6.93
CA PRO A 95 -12.33 22.07 7.13
C PRO A 95 -11.80 21.14 8.23
N ALA A 96 -12.68 20.49 8.99
CA ALA A 96 -12.29 19.53 10.02
C ALA A 96 -12.00 18.16 9.40
N VAL A 97 -11.03 17.43 9.96
CA VAL A 97 -10.76 16.04 9.59
C VAL A 97 -11.98 15.19 9.98
N PRO A 98 -12.62 14.45 9.04
CA PRO A 98 -13.74 13.57 9.34
C PRO A 98 -13.38 12.55 10.42
N GLU A 99 -14.30 12.27 11.34
CA GLU A 99 -14.08 11.30 12.44
C GLU A 99 -13.67 9.92 11.92
N ALA A 100 -14.23 9.49 10.78
CA ALA A 100 -13.89 8.23 10.13
C ALA A 100 -12.43 8.12 9.65
N LEU A 101 -11.70 9.24 9.60
CA LEU A 101 -10.30 9.35 9.19
C LEU A 101 -9.34 9.66 10.35
N LYS A 102 -9.85 9.83 11.58
CA LYS A 102 -9.03 9.93 12.79
C LYS A 102 -8.59 8.54 13.24
#